data_AF-A0A7J9QYR9-F1
#
_entry.id   AF-A0A7J9QYR9-F1
#
_cell.length_a   1.000
_cell.length_b   1.000
_cell.length_c   1.000
_cell.angle_alpha   90.00
_cell.angle_beta   90.00
_cell.angle_gamma   90.00
#
_symmetry.space_group_name_H-M   'P 1'
#
loop_
_entity.id
_entity.type
_entity.pdbx_description
1 polymer ?
#
loop_
_entity_poly.entity_id
_entity_poly.type
_entity_poly.pdbx_seq_one_letter_code
_entity_poly.pdbx_strand_id
1 'polypeptide(L)' 'MCECPKVHLYEVEFKLDGMNVVPTHKNCGYALDAKQNDKFQKELVKSWGFEEEED' A
#
# COMPACT_ATOMS: atom_id res chain seq x y z
N MET A 1 14.23 1.48 -0.24
CA MET A 1 12.94 1.06 -0.83
C MET A 1 12.60 -0.29 -0.23
N CYS A 2 11.32 -0.61 -0.02
CA CYS A 2 10.93 -1.89 0.57
C CYS A 2 11.16 -3.04 -0.44
N GLU A 3 12.05 -3.99 -0.15
CA GLU A 3 12.37 -5.11 -1.05
C GLU A 3 11.54 -6.38 -0.75
N CYS A 4 10.47 -6.26 0.05
CA CYS A 4 9.63 -7.39 0.37
C CYS A 4 8.80 -7.84 -0.84
N PRO A 5 8.87 -9.12 -1.24
CA PRO A 5 8.18 -9.63 -2.42
C PRO A 5 6.65 -9.68 -2.24
N LYS A 6 6.17 -9.71 -0.99
CA LYS A 6 4.75 -9.69 -0.65
C LYS A 6 4.57 -8.81 0.58
N VAL A 7 3.68 -7.83 0.47
CA VAL A 7 3.24 -6.97 1.57
C VAL A 7 1.75 -7.22 1.73
N HIS A 8 1.29 -7.56 2.93
CA HIS A 8 -0.12 -7.76 3.21
C HIS A 8 -0.79 -6.45 3.68
N LEU A 9 -2.09 -6.30 3.43
CA LEU A 9 -2.90 -5.13 3.83
C LEU A 9 -2.69 -4.71 5.30
N TYR A 10 -2.68 -5.67 6.23
CA TYR A 10 -2.53 -5.41 7.67
C TYR A 10 -1.08 -5.07 8.10
N GLU A 11 -0.12 -5.18 7.20
CA GLU A 11 1.29 -4.83 7.44
C GLU A 11 1.63 -3.43 6.93
N VAL A 12 0.64 -2.68 6.44
CA VAL A 12 0.81 -1.31 5.93
C VAL A 12 0.31 -0.31 6.97
N GLU A 13 1.16 0.67 7.27
CA GLU A 13 0.85 1.82 8.11
C GLU A 13 0.98 3.10 7.29
N PHE A 14 0.11 4.07 7.53
CA PHE A 14 0.18 5.37 6.86
C PHE A 14 1.00 6.34 7.72
N LYS A 15 2.11 6.86 7.15
CA LYS A 15 2.98 7.84 7.81
C LYS A 15 2.91 9.18 7.08
N LEU A 16 3.29 10.25 7.77
CA LEU A 16 3.44 11.56 7.17
C LEU A 16 4.88 11.75 6.68
N ASP A 17 5.03 12.11 5.41
CA ASP A 17 6.26 12.62 4.83
C ASP A 17 6.02 14.06 4.36
N GLY A 18 6.41 15.02 5.20
CA GLY A 18 6.00 16.42 5.05
C GLY A 18 4.48 16.57 5.17
N MET A 19 3.83 17.02 4.09
CA MET A 19 2.37 17.17 3.99
C MET A 19 1.69 16.00 3.27
N ASN A 20 2.43 14.95 2.92
CA ASN A 20 1.91 13.81 2.17
C ASN A 20 1.71 12.60 3.10
N VAL A 21 0.61 11.87 2.89
CA VAL A 21 0.37 10.58 3.55
C VAL A 21 0.99 9.48 2.69
N VAL A 22 1.94 8.73 3.26
CA VAL A 22 2.74 7.72 2.57
C VAL A 22 2.48 6.34 3.17
N PRO A 23 2.01 5.36 2.37
CA PRO A 23 1.91 3.96 2.78
C PRO A 23 3.30 3.38 3.06
N THR A 24 3.49 2.82 4.24
CA THR A 24 4.77 2.33 4.74
C THR A 24 4.62 0.90 5.22
N HIS A 25 5.56 0.03 4.81
CA HIS A 25 5.58 -1.34 5.33
C HIS A 25 6.05 -1.34 6.78
N LYS A 26 5.23 -1.85 7.69
CA LYS A 26 5.47 -1.85 9.14
C LYS A 26 6.80 -2.52 9.53
N ASN A 27 7.11 -3.67 8.94
CA ASN A 27 8.30 -4.44 9.31
C ASN A 27 9.59 -3.81 8.77
N CYS A 28 9.54 -3.16 7.60
CA CYS A 28 10.73 -2.57 6.99
C CYS A 28 10.91 -1.09 7.33
N GLY A 29 9.85 -0.39 7.74
CA GLY A 29 9.86 1.04 7.97
C GLY A 29 10.01 1.91 6.72
N TYR A 30 10.13 1.29 5.54
CA TYR A 30 10.24 1.97 4.25
C TYR A 30 8.89 2.15 3.58
N ALA A 31 8.75 3.26 2.86
CA ALA A 31 7.64 3.48 1.95
C ALA A 31 7.52 2.35 0.93
N LEU A 32 6.28 2.02 0.55
CA LEU A 32 6.02 1.09 -0.53
C LEU A 32 6.59 1.65 -1.84
N ASP A 33 7.17 0.77 -2.65
CA ASP A 33 7.52 1.13 -4.03
C ASP A 33 6.26 1.22 -4.92
N ALA A 34 6.43 1.67 -6.16
CA ALA A 34 5.31 1.87 -7.08
C ALA A 34 4.49 0.58 -7.35
N LYS A 35 5.14 -0.59 -7.43
CA LYS A 35 4.46 -1.86 -7.70
C LYS A 35 3.72 -2.38 -6.46
N GLN A 36 4.35 -2.25 -5.29
CA GLN A 36 3.75 -2.58 -4.01
C GLN A 36 2.53 -1.69 -3.74
N ASN A 37 2.63 -0.40 -4.08
CA ASN A 37 1.55 0.55 -3.87
C ASN A 37 0.35 0.28 -4.79
N ASP A 38 0.58 0.04 -6.09
CA ASP A 38 -0.49 -0.32 -7.04
C ASP A 38 -1.26 -1.58 -6.60
N LYS A 39 -0.52 -2.62 -6.19
CA LYS A 39 -1.13 -3.85 -5.69
C LYS A 39 -1.90 -3.62 -4.39
N PHE A 40 -1.32 -2.87 -3.46
CA PHE A 40 -1.97 -2.53 -2.19
C PHE A 40 -3.27 -1.77 -2.41
N GLN A 41 -3.29 -0.78 -3.32
CA GLN A 41 -4.50 -0.01 -3.63
C GLN A 41 -5.61 -0.90 -4.19
N LYS A 42 -5.32 -1.79 -5.14
CA LYS A 42 -6.29 -2.75 -5.68
C LYS A 42 -6.85 -3.69 -4.61
N GLU A 43 -5.99 -4.23 -3.77
CA GLU A 43 -6.42 -5.09 -2.65
C GLU A 43 -7.27 -4.31 -1.63
N LEU A 44 -6.95 -3.05 -1.35
CA LEU A 44 -7.70 -2.18 -0.44
C LEU A 44 -9.10 -1.88 -0.97
N VAL A 45 -9.21 -1.44 -2.24
CA VAL A 45 -10.49 -1.14 -2.90
C VAL A 45 -11.38 -2.39 -2.90
N LYS A 46 -10.81 -3.54 -3.25
CA LYS A 46 -11.50 -4.84 -3.18
C LYS A 46 -11.96 -5.18 -1.76
N SER A 47 -11.13 -4.91 -0.74
CA SER A 47 -11.49 -5.17 0.67
C SER A 47 -12.66 -4.31 1.15
N TRP A 48 -12.85 -3.14 0.56
CA TRP A 48 -13.97 -2.24 0.84
C TRP A 48 -15.24 -2.60 0.06
N GLY A 49 -15.19 -3.65 -0.78
CA GLY A 49 -16.34 -4.10 -1.56
C GLY A 49 -16.63 -3.26 -2.80
N PHE A 50 -15.69 -2.42 -3.21
CA PHE A 50 -15.73 -1.76 -4.51
C PHE A 50 -15.14 -2.71 -5.54
N GLU A 51 -15.94 -3.14 -6.51
CA GLU A 51 -15.41 -3.73 -7.74
C GLU A 51 -14.93 -2.56 -8.60
N GLU A 52 -13.66 -2.57 -9.02
CA GLU A 52 -13.21 -1.66 -10.08
C GLU A 52 -14.04 -2.01 -11.33
N GLU A 53 -14.94 -1.12 -11.75
CA GLU A 53 -15.53 -1.19 -13.09
C GLU A 53 -14.36 -1.00 -14.07
N GLU A 54 -13.96 -2.08 -14.76
CA GLU A 54 -12.99 -2.00 -15.85
C GLU A 54 -13.64 -1.23 -17.02
N ASP A 55 -13.40 0.09 -17.08
CA ASP A 55 -13.66 0.92 -18.27
C ASP A 55 -12.64 0.67 -19.40
#